data_AF-A0A3D2XBI1-F1
#
_entry.id   AF-A0A3D2XBI1-F1
#
_cell.length_a   1.000
_cell.length_b   1.000
_cell.length_c   1.000
_cell.angle_alpha   90.00
_cell.angle_beta   90.00
_cell.angle_gamma   90.00
#
_symmetry.space_group_name_H-M   'P 1'
#
loop_
_entity.id
_entity.type
_entity.pdbx_description
1 polymer ?
#
loop_
_entity_poly.entity_id
_entity_poly.type
_entity_poly.pdbx_seq_one_letter_code
_entity_poly.pdbx_strand_id
1 'polypeptide(L)'
;DRVIRIIKEEMKTRGCDYRMLVMPDHPTPLSIRTHTSDPVPYMLYDSTKELNKVAYYNEKEAKLSGNLVKEGYQLIDKLLQLS
;
A
#
# COMPACT_ATOMS: atom_id res chain seq x y z
N ASP A 1 2.46 -5.75 10.88
CA ASP A 1 1.77 -4.91 11.87
C ASP A 1 2.67 -4.08 12.76
N ARG A 2 3.70 -4.67 13.38
CA ARG A 2 4.50 -3.96 14.39
C ARG A 2 5.21 -2.70 13.87
N VAL A 3 5.79 -2.73 12.68
CA VAL A 3 6.57 -1.59 12.13
C VAL A 3 5.66 -0.47 11.58
N ILE A 4 4.69 -0.81 10.73
CA ILE A 4 3.80 0.16 10.08
C ILE A 4 3.01 0.96 11.12
N ARG A 5 2.50 0.29 12.16
CA ARG A 5 1.77 0.96 13.25
C ARG A 5 2.65 1.99 13.97
N ILE A 6 3.88 1.62 14.34
CA ILE A 6 4.82 2.52 15.01
C ILE A 6 5.07 3.76 14.15
N ILE A 7 5.35 3.58 12.85
CA ILE A 7 5.58 4.70 11.94
C ILE A 7 4.35 5.61 11.88
N LYS A 8 3.14 5.04 11.71
CA LYS A 8 1.89 5.81 11.66
C LYS A 8 1.65 6.61 12.94
N GLU A 9 1.81 5.99 14.11
CA GLU A 9 1.58 6.61 15.42
C GLU A 9 2.58 7.73 15.71
N GLU A 10 3.86 7.54 15.38
CA GLU A 10 4.90 8.56 15.51
C GLU A 10 4.65 9.75 14.59
N MET A 11 4.31 9.50 13.31
CA MET A 11 3.98 10.57 12.35
C MET A 11 2.75 11.35 12.80
N LYS A 12 1.71 10.65 13.29
CA LYS A 12 0.53 11.29 13.87
C LYS A 12 0.88 12.16 15.09
N THR A 13 1.74 11.68 15.98
CA THR A 13 2.15 12.39 17.19
C THR A 13 2.94 13.66 16.87
N ARG A 14 3.73 13.65 15.80
CA ARG A 14 4.46 14.83 15.30
C ARG A 14 3.56 15.90 14.69
N GLY A 15 2.30 15.58 14.38
CA GLY A 15 1.32 16.54 13.87
C GLY A 15 1.64 17.10 12.48
N CYS A 16 2.46 16.40 11.69
CA CYS A 16 2.74 16.78 10.31
C CYS A 16 1.86 15.99 9.33
N ASP A 17 1.62 16.57 8.15
CA ASP A 17 0.97 15.87 7.06
C ASP A 17 1.93 14.84 6.43
N TYR A 18 1.41 13.66 6.14
CA TYR A 18 2.20 12.58 5.57
C TYR A 18 1.40 11.64 4.69
N ARG A 19 2.12 10.98 3.79
CA ARG A 19 1.58 9.91 2.95
C ARG A 19 2.46 8.67 3.10
N MET A 20 1.84 7.49 3.05
CA MET A 20 2.53 6.21 3.17
C MET A 20 2.11 5.29 2.02
N LEU A 21 3.10 4.77 1.29
CA LEU A 21 2.91 3.68 0.34
C LEU A 21 3.48 2.39 0.97
N VAL A 22 2.64 1.37 1.07
CA VAL A 22 3.02 0.05 1.59
C VAL A 22 2.73 -0.98 0.50
N MET A 23 3.75 -1.74 0.09
CA MET A 23 3.65 -2.84 -0.86
C MET A 23 4.88 -3.76 -0.75
N PRO A 24 4.76 -5.06 -1.11
CA PRO A 24 5.93 -5.85 -1.45
C PRO A 24 6.44 -5.48 -2.85
N ASP A 25 7.65 -5.93 -3.18
CA ASP A 25 8.28 -5.75 -4.50
C ASP A 25 7.67 -6.67 -5.57
N HIS A 26 7.51 -7.95 -5.27
CA HIS A 26 6.95 -8.96 -6.17
C HIS A 26 6.33 -10.13 -5.39
N PRO A 27 5.35 -10.86 -5.97
CA PRO A 27 4.80 -12.07 -5.36
C PRO A 27 5.85 -13.18 -5.35
N THR A 28 5.89 -13.94 -4.25
CA THR A 28 6.71 -15.16 -4.15
C THR A 28 5.88 -16.29 -3.54
N PRO A 29 4.93 -16.89 -4.29
CA PRO A 29 3.99 -17.85 -3.73
C PRO A 29 4.71 -19.11 -3.22
N LEU A 30 4.38 -19.54 -2.01
CA LEU A 30 5.01 -20.68 -1.34
C LEU A 30 4.90 -21.99 -2.14
N SER A 31 3.83 -22.15 -2.91
CA SER A 31 3.55 -23.36 -3.69
C SER A 31 4.58 -23.60 -4.81
N ILE A 32 5.15 -22.54 -5.38
CA ILE A 32 6.09 -22.59 -6.50
C ILE A 32 7.48 -22.07 -6.14
N ARG A 33 7.62 -21.39 -5.00
CA ARG A 33 8.89 -20.90 -4.43
C ARG A 33 9.73 -20.06 -5.39
N THR A 34 9.06 -19.37 -6.32
CA THR A 34 9.68 -18.54 -7.36
C THR A 34 8.82 -17.29 -7.52
N HIS A 35 9.42 -16.19 -7.98
CA HIS A 35 8.70 -14.97 -8.30
C HIS A 35 7.69 -15.19 -9.41
N THR A 36 6.52 -14.54 -9.30
CA THR A 36 5.54 -14.49 -10.39
C THR A 36 5.28 -13.06 -10.84
N SER A 37 4.64 -12.93 -12.00
CA SER A 37 4.19 -11.64 -12.54
C SER A 37 2.79 -11.26 -12.07
N ASP A 38 2.24 -11.96 -11.08
CA ASP A 38 0.94 -11.62 -10.52
C ASP A 38 0.99 -10.24 -9.84
N PRO A 39 -0.12 -9.49 -9.80
CA PRO A 39 -0.15 -8.23 -9.09
C PRO A 39 0.00 -8.43 -7.58
N VAL A 40 0.65 -7.46 -6.92
CA VAL A 40 0.77 -7.41 -5.46
C VAL A 40 -0.25 -6.46 -4.84
N PRO A 41 -0.71 -6.70 -3.60
CA PRO A 41 -1.51 -5.72 -2.88
C PRO A 41 -0.65 -4.51 -2.52
N TYR A 42 -1.25 -3.32 -2.55
CA TYR A 42 -0.63 -2.11 -2.03
C TYR A 42 -1.65 -1.26 -1.26
N MET A 43 -1.14 -0.38 -0.40
CA MET A 43 -1.92 0.62 0.32
C MET A 43 -1.25 1.97 0.15
N LEU A 44 -2.01 2.96 -0.32
CA LEU A 44 -1.62 4.37 -0.31
C LEU A 44 -2.50 5.10 0.72
N TYR A 45 -1.90 5.53 1.81
CA TYR A 45 -2.55 6.27 2.88
C TYR A 45 -2.11 7.73 2.83
N ASP A 46 -3.05 8.64 3.13
CA ASP A 46 -2.85 10.08 3.15
C ASP A 46 -3.52 10.64 4.42
N SER A 47 -2.73 11.24 5.31
CA SER A 47 -3.21 11.73 6.60
C SER A 47 -4.21 12.87 6.47
N THR A 48 -4.24 13.56 5.32
CA THR A 48 -5.14 14.69 5.06
C THR A 48 -6.47 14.25 4.45
N LYS A 49 -6.57 12.99 4.01
CA LYS A 49 -7.73 12.42 3.30
C LYS A 49 -8.08 11.02 3.83
N GLU A 50 -8.21 10.89 5.14
CA GLU A 50 -8.59 9.61 5.74
C GLU A 50 -9.96 9.13 5.24
N LEU A 51 -10.00 7.88 4.77
CA LEU A 51 -11.24 7.24 4.33
C LEU A 51 -11.80 6.39 5.47
N ASN A 52 -13.11 6.51 5.73
CA ASN A 52 -13.83 5.61 6.63
C ASN A 52 -14.12 4.27 5.92
N LYS A 53 -13.07 3.55 5.54
CA LYS A 53 -13.15 2.24 4.91
C LYS A 53 -12.49 1.19 5.78
N VAL A 54 -13.24 0.14 6.12
CA VAL A 54 -12.69 -1.05 6.76
C VAL A 54 -12.39 -2.07 5.67
N ALA A 55 -11.12 -2.34 5.43
CA ALA A 55 -10.65 -3.39 4.53
C ALA A 55 -9.40 -4.03 5.11
N TYR A 56 -9.23 -5.34 4.90
CA TYR A 56 -8.02 -6.04 5.29
C TYR A 56 -6.95 -5.89 4.20
N TYR A 57 -5.69 -5.78 4.61
CA TYR A 57 -4.57 -5.75 3.67
C TYR A 57 -4.22 -7.18 3.23
N ASN A 58 -4.80 -7.63 2.11
CA ASN A 58 -4.51 -8.92 1.49
C ASN A 58 -4.86 -8.90 -0.02
N GLU A 59 -4.44 -9.92 -0.76
CA GLU A 59 -4.61 -10.06 -2.21
C GLU A 59 -6.09 -10.08 -2.62
N LYS A 60 -6.95 -10.72 -1.82
CA LYS A 60 -8.39 -10.84 -2.10
C LYS A 60 -9.08 -9.48 -2.04
N GLU A 61 -8.89 -8.74 -0.95
CA GLU A 61 -9.44 -7.41 -0.74
C GLU A 61 -8.87 -6.40 -1.75
N ALA A 62 -7.57 -6.50 -2.07
CA ALA A 62 -6.95 -5.67 -3.11
C ALA A 62 -7.62 -5.89 -4.47
N LYS A 63 -7.87 -7.15 -4.86
CA LYS A 63 -8.58 -7.47 -6.10
C LYS A 63 -10.02 -6.95 -6.10
N LEU A 64 -10.74 -7.07 -4.98
CA LEU A 64 -12.10 -6.54 -4.84
C LEU A 64 -12.16 -5.01 -4.87
N SER A 65 -11.09 -4.32 -4.48
CA SER A 65 -11.04 -2.86 -4.49
C SER A 65 -11.11 -2.24 -5.89
N GLY A 66 -10.74 -2.99 -6.93
CA GLY A 66 -10.64 -2.50 -8.31
C GLY A 66 -9.52 -1.48 -8.56
N ASN A 67 -8.74 -1.12 -7.53
CA ASN A 67 -7.67 -0.14 -7.63
C ASN A 67 -6.38 -0.81 -8.15
N LEU A 68 -6.31 -0.96 -9.47
CA LEU A 68 -5.18 -1.58 -10.15
C LEU A 68 -4.28 -0.53 -10.79
N VAL A 69 -2.99 -0.60 -10.48
CA VAL A 69 -1.93 0.10 -11.22
C VAL A 69 -1.15 -0.96 -11.99
N LYS A 70 -1.20 -0.89 -13.33
CA LYS A 70 -0.53 -1.87 -14.19
C LYS A 70 0.99 -1.75 -14.12
N GLU A 71 1.47 -0.51 -14.13
CA GLU A 71 2.90 -0.21 -14.15
C GLU A 71 3.36 0.24 -12.77
N GLY A 72 4.12 -0.61 -12.07
CA GLY A 72 4.50 -0.37 -10.67
C GLY A 72 5.22 0.96 -10.44
N TYR A 73 6.02 1.44 -11.41
CA TYR A 73 6.73 2.72 -11.28
C TYR A 73 5.78 3.92 -11.12
N GLN A 74 4.53 3.84 -11.59
CA GLN A 74 3.54 4.91 -11.45
C GLN A 74 3.08 5.12 -9.99
N LEU A 75 3.38 4.18 -9.09
CA LEU A 75 3.03 4.31 -7.67
C LEU A 75 3.82 5.42 -6.98
N ILE A 76 5.06 5.71 -7.44
CA ILE A 76 5.83 6.82 -6.86
C ILE A 76 5.21 8.17 -7.22
N ASP A 77 4.73 8.33 -8.45
CA ASP A 77 4.06 9.56 -8.89
C ASP A 77 2.77 9.76 -8.09
N LYS A 78 2.02 8.69 -7.83
CA LYS A 78 0.84 8.72 -6.97
C LYS A 78 1.17 9.10 -5.53
N LEU A 79 2.29 8.63 -4.98
CA LEU A 79 2.76 8.99 -3.63
C LEU A 79 3.20 10.45 -3.54
N LEU A 80 3.87 10.95 -4.57
CA LEU A 80 4.38 12.32 -4.64
C LEU A 80 3.38 13.32 -5.21
N GLN A 81 2.18 12.87 -5.62
CA GLN A 81 1.13 13.74 -6.17
C GLN A 81 1.53 14.41 -7.49
N LEU A 82 2.37 13.74 -8.28
CA LEU A 82 2.84 14.22 -9.59
C LEU A 82 1.90 13.86 -10.75
N SER A 83 0.87 13.05 -10.47
CA SER A 83 -0.14 12.55 -11.41
C SER A 83 -1.55 12.94 -10.98
#